data_AF-A0A3B1B9C8-F1
#
_entry.id   AF-A0A3B1B9C8-F1
#
_cell.length_a   1.000
_cell.length_b   1.000
_cell.length_c   1.000
_cell.angle_alpha   90.00
_cell.angle_beta   90.00
_cell.angle_gamma   90.00
#
_symmetry.space_group_name_H-M   'P 1'
#
loop_
_entity.id
_entity.type
_entity.pdbx_description
1 polymer ?
#
loop_
_entity_poly.entity_id
_entity_poly.type
_entity_poly.pdbx_seq_one_letter_code
_entity_poly.pdbx_strand_id
1 'polypeptide(L)'
;MSPAKHSSCIKAAGTTLLFMFMFVLLALGAAPVTKASGGPTSTEYGIVLNLSGKQRMLSQKMAKEIMLIALGVDTKNNLASLAKTSGLFDKTLTGLRNGNAELSLPPTSAKRILRQLDKVDGIWAKFYPIIQAVISSKTVTKEQVTIVAKGNLPLLKQMNKTVGLYEKDAKKGGLKSAPGLAATLNLAGKQRMLTQKMSKEFLLVAYGHNLEDNKLGLLETYSLFERTLTGLRDGDAILGLQATTQQHILVQLGVVNELWGKFKPIVAYGAEYDTTSIPKDKVDALAELNLPLLTQMNKAVGMYAQEAIK
;
A
#
# COMPACT_ATOMS: atom_id res chain seq x y z
N MET A 1 67.71 68.05 -39.24
CA MET A 1 69.11 67.60 -39.26
C MET A 1 69.13 66.11 -39.60
N SER A 2 69.56 65.77 -40.82
CA SER A 2 70.12 64.45 -41.14
C SER A 2 71.63 64.49 -40.77
N PRO A 3 72.44 63.39 -40.72
CA PRO A 3 72.21 62.08 -41.35
C PRO A 3 72.80 60.84 -40.63
N ALA A 4 72.67 59.67 -41.30
CA ALA A 4 73.72 58.64 -41.49
C ALA A 4 74.14 57.75 -40.28
N LYS A 5 74.45 56.45 -40.40
CA LYS A 5 74.78 55.58 -41.55
C LYS A 5 74.92 54.10 -41.09
N HIS A 6 74.72 53.17 -42.04
CA HIS A 6 75.36 51.86 -42.26
C HIS A 6 75.01 50.69 -41.32
N SER A 7 74.35 49.61 -41.75
CA SER A 7 74.62 48.60 -42.81
C SER A 7 75.76 47.62 -42.49
N SER A 8 75.40 46.34 -42.25
CA SER A 8 76.08 45.10 -42.66
C SER A 8 75.59 43.95 -41.76
N CYS A 9 74.68 43.08 -42.22
CA CYS A 9 74.94 41.82 -42.94
C CYS A 9 75.31 40.67 -41.98
N ILE A 10 74.58 39.53 -42.09
CA ILE A 10 75.10 38.15 -42.23
C ILE A 10 74.13 37.08 -41.69
N LYS A 11 73.74 36.19 -42.63
CA LYS A 11 73.40 34.75 -42.55
C LYS A 11 72.07 34.24 -41.97
N ALA A 12 71.24 33.86 -42.95
CA ALA A 12 70.49 32.61 -43.08
C ALA A 12 70.74 31.46 -42.08
N ALA A 13 69.64 30.90 -41.58
CA ALA A 13 69.34 29.46 -41.48
C ALA A 13 67.84 29.33 -41.15
N GLY A 14 67.03 28.62 -41.97
CA GLY A 14 66.44 27.33 -41.57
C GLY A 14 65.64 27.43 -40.26
N THR A 15 64.33 27.21 -40.19
CA THR A 15 63.68 25.95 -40.56
C THR A 15 62.17 26.13 -40.37
N THR A 16 61.41 25.50 -41.25
CA THR A 16 59.95 25.36 -41.31
C THR A 16 59.29 25.14 -39.93
N LEU A 17 58.51 26.09 -39.44
CA LEU A 17 57.65 25.91 -38.26
C LEU A 17 56.25 25.50 -38.73
N LEU A 18 56.04 24.19 -38.88
CA LEU A 18 54.71 23.60 -39.08
C LEU A 18 53.95 23.69 -37.76
N PHE A 19 52.95 24.56 -37.65
CA PHE A 19 52.02 24.60 -36.52
C PHE A 19 51.16 23.33 -36.55
N MET A 20 51.57 22.30 -35.83
CA MET A 20 50.77 21.10 -35.58
C MET A 20 49.70 21.44 -34.54
N PHE A 21 48.48 21.71 -35.00
CA PHE A 21 47.29 21.80 -34.15
C PHE A 21 47.03 20.43 -33.52
N MET A 22 47.44 20.25 -32.27
CA MET A 22 47.08 19.08 -31.47
C MET A 22 45.64 19.26 -30.98
N PHE A 23 44.70 18.76 -31.77
CA PHE A 23 43.29 18.61 -31.37
C PHE A 23 43.23 17.53 -30.28
N VAL A 24 43.25 17.93 -29.01
CA VAL A 24 42.89 17.04 -27.90
C VAL A 24 41.37 16.89 -27.94
N LEU A 25 40.89 15.83 -28.60
CA LEU A 25 39.52 15.35 -28.40
C LEU A 25 39.40 14.89 -26.94
N LEU A 26 38.83 15.73 -26.08
CA LEU A 26 38.24 15.27 -24.83
C LEU A 26 36.99 14.44 -25.22
N ALA A 27 37.17 13.14 -25.41
CA ALA A 27 36.07 12.20 -25.39
C ALA A 27 35.54 12.17 -23.95
N LEU A 28 34.53 13.00 -23.68
CA LEU A 28 33.61 12.80 -22.55
C LEU A 28 32.93 11.45 -22.77
N GLY A 29 33.58 10.39 -22.31
CA GLY A 29 32.96 9.08 -22.20
C GLY A 29 31.78 9.23 -21.25
N ALA A 30 30.57 9.30 -21.81
CA ALA A 30 29.37 9.04 -21.04
C ALA A 30 29.52 7.61 -20.52
N ALA A 31 29.89 7.47 -19.25
CA ALA A 31 29.93 6.18 -18.60
C ALA A 31 28.53 5.57 -18.78
N PRO A 32 28.41 4.34 -19.30
CA PRO A 32 27.13 3.68 -19.36
C PRO A 32 26.62 3.61 -17.91
N VAL A 33 25.43 4.15 -17.66
CA VAL A 33 24.71 3.90 -16.42
C VAL A 33 24.45 2.41 -16.41
N THR A 34 25.35 1.66 -15.78
CA THR A 34 25.15 0.24 -15.49
C THR A 34 23.91 0.19 -14.62
N LYS A 35 22.78 -0.28 -15.18
CA LYS A 35 21.67 -0.80 -14.38
C LYS A 35 22.29 -1.78 -13.40
N ALA A 36 22.39 -1.39 -12.13
CA ALA A 36 22.83 -2.29 -11.10
C ALA A 36 21.96 -3.55 -11.21
N SER A 37 22.59 -4.68 -11.53
CA SER A 37 21.93 -5.99 -11.67
C SER A 37 21.55 -6.60 -10.31
N GLY A 38 21.50 -5.78 -9.26
CA GLY A 38 20.99 -6.16 -7.96
C GLY A 38 19.47 -6.03 -7.97
N GLY A 39 18.77 -7.02 -7.40
CA GLY A 39 17.35 -6.87 -7.10
C GLY A 39 17.08 -5.71 -6.12
N PRO A 40 15.82 -5.46 -5.74
CA PRO A 40 15.47 -4.41 -4.80
C PRO A 40 16.34 -4.44 -3.52
N THR A 41 16.72 -3.27 -3.04
CA THR A 41 17.37 -3.06 -1.75
C THR A 41 16.43 -3.41 -0.58
N SER A 42 16.97 -3.59 0.62
CA SER A 42 16.16 -3.83 1.83
C SER A 42 15.09 -2.75 2.07
N THR A 43 15.46 -1.48 1.88
CA THR A 43 14.55 -0.35 2.00
C THR A 43 13.45 -0.40 0.94
N GLU A 44 13.80 -0.68 -0.31
CA GLU A 44 12.82 -0.84 -1.38
C GLU A 44 11.86 -2.01 -1.13
N TYR A 45 12.35 -3.15 -0.62
CA TYR A 45 11.48 -4.25 -0.22
C TYR A 45 10.52 -3.87 0.91
N GLY A 46 10.96 -3.08 1.89
CA GLY A 46 10.08 -2.54 2.93
C GLY A 46 8.93 -1.71 2.34
N ILE A 47 9.22 -0.87 1.36
CA ILE A 47 8.22 -0.05 0.65
C ILE A 47 7.26 -0.93 -0.14
N VAL A 48 7.80 -1.89 -0.93
CA VAL A 48 7.01 -2.85 -1.72
C VAL A 48 6.06 -3.66 -0.84
N LEU A 49 6.52 -4.17 0.31
CA LEU A 49 5.71 -4.93 1.24
C LEU A 49 4.61 -4.07 1.88
N ASN A 50 4.94 -2.84 2.30
CA ASN A 50 3.95 -1.93 2.86
C ASN A 50 2.87 -1.57 1.83
N LEU A 51 3.26 -1.18 0.61
CA LEU A 51 2.34 -0.73 -0.43
C LEU A 51 1.51 -1.88 -1.02
N SER A 52 2.11 -3.05 -1.29
CA SER A 52 1.35 -4.25 -1.68
C SER A 52 0.40 -4.70 -0.57
N GLY A 53 0.82 -4.62 0.69
CA GLY A 53 -0.04 -4.84 1.85
C GLY A 53 -1.21 -3.86 1.92
N LYS A 54 -0.99 -2.59 1.52
CA LYS A 54 -1.99 -1.52 1.55
C LYS A 54 -3.09 -1.75 0.53
N GLN A 55 -2.79 -2.40 -0.59
CA GLN A 55 -3.79 -2.77 -1.60
C GLN A 55 -4.92 -3.64 -1.02
N ARG A 56 -4.60 -4.54 -0.08
CA ARG A 56 -5.61 -5.33 0.64
C ARG A 56 -6.59 -4.43 1.38
N MET A 57 -6.07 -3.48 2.15
CA MET A 57 -6.88 -2.51 2.89
C MET A 57 -7.70 -1.64 1.94
N LEU A 58 -7.08 -1.10 0.88
CA LEU A 58 -7.77 -0.24 -0.10
C LEU A 58 -8.93 -0.98 -0.78
N SER A 59 -8.78 -2.27 -1.11
CA SER A 59 -9.87 -3.08 -1.65
C SER A 59 -11.09 -3.12 -0.71
N GLN A 60 -10.86 -3.31 0.59
CA GLN A 60 -11.93 -3.35 1.59
C GLN A 60 -12.51 -1.96 1.84
N LYS A 61 -11.66 -0.92 1.86
CA LYS A 61 -12.05 0.48 2.04
C LYS A 61 -12.98 0.95 0.93
N MET A 62 -12.70 0.61 -0.35
CA MET A 62 -13.58 0.94 -1.46
C MET A 62 -14.96 0.30 -1.30
N ALA A 63 -15.02 -0.97 -0.90
CA ALA A 63 -16.30 -1.64 -0.68
C ALA A 63 -17.07 -0.99 0.49
N LYS A 64 -16.39 -0.65 1.60
CA LYS A 64 -16.98 0.10 2.71
C LYS A 64 -17.54 1.45 2.27
N GLU A 65 -16.79 2.22 1.48
CA GLU A 65 -17.21 3.53 0.97
C GLU A 65 -18.45 3.43 0.07
N ILE A 66 -18.50 2.42 -0.80
CA ILE A 66 -19.69 2.13 -1.62
C ILE A 66 -20.89 1.80 -0.74
N MET A 67 -20.71 1.00 0.32
CA MET A 67 -21.81 0.66 1.23
C MET A 67 -22.30 1.87 2.03
N LEU A 68 -21.39 2.76 2.46
CA LEU A 68 -21.79 4.03 3.12
C LEU A 68 -22.61 4.91 2.17
N ILE A 69 -22.22 5.00 0.89
CA ILE A 69 -23.00 5.71 -0.14
C ILE A 69 -24.37 5.04 -0.32
N ALA A 70 -24.43 3.70 -0.41
CA ALA A 70 -25.68 2.96 -0.58
C ALA A 70 -26.67 3.14 0.57
N LEU A 71 -26.16 3.35 1.79
CA LEU A 71 -26.94 3.62 3.00
C LEU A 71 -27.19 5.14 3.23
N GLY A 72 -26.75 6.00 2.31
CA GLY A 72 -26.97 7.45 2.40
C GLY A 72 -26.13 8.15 3.47
N VAL A 73 -25.03 7.55 3.92
CA VAL A 73 -24.15 8.08 4.98
C VAL A 73 -23.07 8.94 4.35
N ASP A 74 -23.12 10.24 4.62
CA ASP A 74 -22.12 11.23 4.17
C ASP A 74 -21.68 11.02 2.70
N THR A 75 -22.67 10.89 1.82
CA THR A 75 -22.49 10.46 0.43
C THR A 75 -21.45 11.29 -0.31
N LYS A 76 -21.43 12.62 -0.10
CA LYS A 76 -20.49 13.53 -0.76
C LYS A 76 -19.04 13.19 -0.40
N ASN A 77 -18.74 13.03 0.88
CA ASN A 77 -17.37 12.74 1.32
C ASN A 77 -16.97 11.31 0.97
N ASN A 78 -17.90 10.34 1.05
CA ASN A 78 -17.61 8.96 0.65
C ASN A 78 -17.37 8.83 -0.86
N LEU A 79 -18.05 9.58 -1.73
CA LEU A 79 -17.75 9.64 -3.17
C LEU A 79 -16.34 10.20 -3.45
N ALA A 80 -15.98 11.30 -2.80
CA ALA A 80 -14.64 11.88 -2.92
C ALA A 80 -13.56 10.92 -2.37
N SER A 81 -13.86 10.23 -1.26
CA SER A 81 -12.96 9.23 -0.69
C SER A 81 -12.81 8.02 -1.61
N LEU A 82 -13.90 7.53 -2.21
CA LEU A 82 -13.89 6.41 -3.16
C LEU A 82 -13.04 6.71 -4.40
N ALA A 83 -13.16 7.92 -4.95
CA ALA A 83 -12.32 8.36 -6.06
C ALA A 83 -10.83 8.35 -5.70
N LYS A 84 -10.47 8.90 -4.52
CA LYS A 84 -9.08 8.88 -4.02
C LYS A 84 -8.58 7.45 -3.75
N THR A 85 -9.39 6.62 -3.09
CA THR A 85 -9.03 5.24 -2.74
C THR A 85 -8.80 4.39 -3.99
N SER A 86 -9.69 4.49 -4.98
CA SER A 86 -9.59 3.73 -6.24
C SER A 86 -8.44 4.20 -7.13
N GLY A 87 -8.21 5.51 -7.25
CA GLY A 87 -7.05 6.04 -7.95
C GLY A 87 -5.72 5.62 -7.31
N LEU A 88 -5.64 5.62 -5.98
CA LEU A 88 -4.45 5.15 -5.26
C LEU A 88 -4.23 3.64 -5.43
N PHE A 89 -5.30 2.84 -5.42
CA PHE A 89 -5.23 1.41 -5.68
C PHE A 89 -4.63 1.16 -7.07
N ASP A 90 -5.21 1.77 -8.10
CA ASP A 90 -4.80 1.60 -9.50
C ASP A 90 -3.34 2.03 -9.74
N LYS A 91 -2.97 3.23 -9.27
CA LYS A 91 -1.60 3.75 -9.37
C LYS A 91 -0.59 2.83 -8.71
N THR A 92 -0.91 2.32 -7.51
CA THR A 92 0.00 1.44 -6.78
C THR A 92 0.08 0.05 -7.42
N LEU A 93 -1.04 -0.49 -7.92
CA LEU A 93 -1.06 -1.78 -8.61
C LEU A 93 -0.17 -1.75 -9.86
N THR A 94 -0.30 -0.68 -10.66
CA THR A 94 0.59 -0.42 -11.81
C THR A 94 2.04 -0.25 -11.36
N GLY A 95 2.28 0.51 -10.29
CA GLY A 95 3.62 0.73 -9.74
C GLY A 95 4.29 -0.54 -9.21
N LEU A 96 3.53 -1.48 -8.64
CA LEU A 96 4.06 -2.79 -8.20
C LEU A 96 4.56 -3.62 -9.39
N ARG A 97 4.06 -3.38 -10.60
CA ARG A 97 4.55 -4.06 -11.81
C ARG A 97 5.72 -3.32 -12.43
N ASN A 98 5.49 -2.06 -12.77
CA ASN A 98 6.35 -1.28 -13.66
C ASN A 98 7.33 -0.36 -12.93
N GLY A 99 7.26 -0.31 -11.61
CA GLY A 99 7.89 0.72 -10.80
C GLY A 99 7.11 2.03 -10.84
N ASN A 100 7.34 2.87 -9.85
CA ASN A 100 6.79 4.22 -9.79
C ASN A 100 7.68 5.08 -8.88
N ALA A 101 8.35 6.09 -9.45
CA ALA A 101 9.30 6.93 -8.73
C ALA A 101 8.64 7.73 -7.59
N GLU A 102 7.43 8.24 -7.79
CA GLU A 102 6.70 9.01 -6.76
C GLU A 102 6.29 8.14 -5.55
N LEU A 103 6.12 6.84 -5.76
CA LEU A 103 5.83 5.87 -4.70
C LEU A 103 7.09 5.15 -4.20
N SER A 104 8.26 5.50 -4.71
CA SER A 104 9.53 4.79 -4.46
C SER A 104 9.42 3.28 -4.67
N LEU A 105 8.66 2.87 -5.69
CA LEU A 105 8.46 1.47 -6.06
C LEU A 105 9.45 1.09 -7.16
N PRO A 106 10.32 0.08 -6.94
CA PRO A 106 11.09 -0.50 -8.03
C PRO A 106 10.18 -1.38 -8.92
N PRO A 107 10.52 -1.56 -10.21
CA PRO A 107 9.86 -2.54 -11.06
C PRO A 107 10.16 -3.97 -10.59
N THR A 108 9.24 -4.90 -10.87
CA THR A 108 9.49 -6.33 -10.64
C THR A 108 9.67 -7.09 -11.95
N SER A 109 10.71 -7.93 -12.02
CA SER A 109 10.94 -8.86 -13.13
C SER A 109 10.60 -10.32 -12.75
N ALA A 110 10.18 -10.55 -11.51
CA ALA A 110 9.90 -11.88 -10.99
C ALA A 110 8.65 -12.48 -11.66
N LYS A 111 8.85 -13.43 -12.58
CA LYS A 111 7.78 -14.06 -13.38
C LYS A 111 6.59 -14.57 -12.54
N ARG A 112 6.83 -15.08 -11.33
CA ARG A 112 5.77 -15.56 -10.42
C ARG A 112 4.91 -14.42 -9.87
N ILE A 113 5.53 -13.28 -9.55
CA ILE A 113 4.83 -12.08 -9.08
C ILE A 113 4.03 -11.47 -10.23
N LEU A 114 4.65 -11.31 -11.40
CA LEU A 114 3.98 -10.78 -12.60
C LEU A 114 2.71 -11.56 -12.95
N ARG A 115 2.77 -12.90 -12.99
CA ARG A 115 1.58 -13.74 -13.21
C ARG A 115 0.50 -13.59 -12.13
N GLN A 116 0.89 -13.29 -10.90
CA GLN A 116 -0.06 -13.05 -9.82
C GLN A 116 -0.69 -11.66 -9.92
N LEU A 117 0.07 -10.65 -10.36
CA LEU A 117 -0.44 -9.33 -10.70
C LEU A 117 -1.41 -9.39 -11.89
N ASP A 118 -1.14 -10.21 -12.92
CA ASP A 118 -2.07 -10.41 -14.05
C ASP A 118 -3.46 -10.90 -13.57
N LYS A 119 -3.50 -11.77 -12.55
CA LYS A 119 -4.74 -12.22 -11.93
C LYS A 119 -5.47 -11.12 -11.16
N VAL A 120 -4.71 -10.23 -10.51
CA VAL A 120 -5.28 -9.06 -9.82
C VAL A 120 -5.86 -8.11 -10.86
N ASP A 121 -5.11 -7.80 -11.91
CA ASP A 121 -5.52 -6.91 -13.00
C ASP A 121 -6.80 -7.42 -13.67
N GLY A 122 -6.92 -8.73 -13.93
CA GLY A 122 -8.14 -9.31 -14.50
C GLY A 122 -9.38 -9.18 -13.61
N ILE A 123 -9.22 -9.18 -12.27
CA ILE A 123 -10.33 -8.90 -11.33
C ILE A 123 -10.60 -7.40 -11.29
N TRP A 124 -9.54 -6.58 -11.21
CA TRP A 124 -9.62 -5.14 -11.13
C TRP A 124 -10.29 -4.51 -12.34
N ALA A 125 -9.99 -5.00 -13.56
CA ALA A 125 -10.61 -4.56 -14.80
C ALA A 125 -12.14 -4.72 -14.83
N LYS A 126 -12.70 -5.65 -14.04
CA LYS A 126 -14.14 -5.83 -13.89
C LYS A 126 -14.72 -4.97 -12.76
N PHE A 127 -13.93 -4.72 -11.72
CA PHE A 127 -14.36 -4.01 -10.52
C PHE A 127 -14.27 -2.49 -10.67
N TYR A 128 -13.23 -1.99 -11.34
CA TYR A 128 -12.97 -0.56 -11.50
C TYR A 128 -14.06 0.20 -12.27
N PRO A 129 -14.62 -0.32 -13.38
CA PRO A 129 -15.72 0.35 -14.07
C PRO A 129 -16.97 0.55 -13.19
N ILE A 130 -17.21 -0.37 -12.25
CA ILE A 130 -18.33 -0.27 -11.31
C ILE A 130 -18.10 0.87 -10.33
N ILE A 131 -16.87 1.01 -9.83
CA ILE A 131 -16.48 2.14 -8.98
C ILE A 131 -16.66 3.45 -9.74
N GLN A 132 -16.18 3.53 -10.98
CA GLN A 132 -16.33 4.73 -11.82
C GLN A 132 -17.81 5.07 -12.04
N ALA A 133 -18.65 4.07 -12.34
CA ALA A 133 -20.09 4.27 -12.50
C ALA A 133 -20.73 4.84 -11.23
N VAL A 134 -20.41 4.32 -10.04
CA VAL A 134 -20.89 4.86 -8.75
C VAL A 134 -20.44 6.31 -8.55
N ILE A 135 -19.18 6.63 -8.87
CA ILE A 135 -18.65 7.99 -8.73
C ILE A 135 -19.38 8.96 -9.67
N SER A 136 -19.62 8.55 -10.92
CA SER A 136 -20.28 9.36 -11.94
C SER A 136 -21.78 9.54 -11.67
N SER A 137 -22.49 8.46 -11.32
CA SER A 137 -23.93 8.51 -11.03
C SER A 137 -24.25 9.13 -9.67
N LYS A 138 -23.27 9.14 -8.75
CA LYS A 138 -23.40 9.57 -7.35
C LYS A 138 -24.42 8.75 -6.56
N THR A 139 -24.79 7.58 -7.05
CA THR A 139 -25.78 6.66 -6.48
C THR A 139 -25.27 5.22 -6.57
N VAL A 140 -25.80 4.35 -5.71
CA VAL A 140 -25.48 2.92 -5.70
C VAL A 140 -26.76 2.11 -5.85
N THR A 141 -26.77 1.23 -6.86
CA THR A 141 -27.87 0.28 -7.14
C THR A 141 -27.68 -1.03 -6.38
N LYS A 142 -28.76 -1.80 -6.21
CA LYS A 142 -28.72 -3.12 -5.55
C LYS A 142 -27.84 -4.12 -6.31
N GLU A 143 -27.82 -4.03 -7.62
CA GLU A 143 -26.97 -4.81 -8.51
C GLU A 143 -25.50 -4.48 -8.25
N GLN A 144 -25.14 -3.19 -8.13
CA GLN A 144 -23.78 -2.78 -7.80
C GLN A 144 -23.35 -3.26 -6.41
N VAL A 145 -24.24 -3.22 -5.40
CA VAL A 145 -23.95 -3.81 -4.08
C VAL A 145 -23.60 -5.30 -4.21
N THR A 146 -24.41 -6.05 -4.95
CA THR A 146 -24.19 -7.49 -5.16
C THR A 146 -22.86 -7.78 -5.85
N ILE A 147 -22.52 -7.01 -6.89
CA ILE A 147 -21.25 -7.20 -7.60
C ILE A 147 -20.07 -6.82 -6.69
N VAL A 148 -20.20 -5.73 -5.92
CA VAL A 148 -19.15 -5.29 -5.00
C VAL A 148 -18.91 -6.33 -3.91
N ALA A 149 -19.96 -6.84 -3.26
CA ALA A 149 -19.86 -7.88 -2.25
C ALA A 149 -19.18 -9.16 -2.80
N LYS A 150 -19.59 -9.61 -3.99
CA LYS A 150 -19.05 -10.80 -4.64
C LYS A 150 -17.61 -10.63 -5.13
N GLY A 151 -17.26 -9.46 -5.67
CA GLY A 151 -15.95 -9.17 -6.25
C GLY A 151 -14.86 -8.83 -5.22
N ASN A 152 -15.25 -8.35 -4.03
CA ASN A 152 -14.33 -7.83 -3.04
C ASN A 152 -13.44 -8.89 -2.38
N LEU A 153 -13.99 -10.06 -2.00
CA LEU A 153 -13.21 -11.14 -1.38
C LEU A 153 -12.22 -11.81 -2.35
N PRO A 154 -12.57 -12.09 -3.63
CA PRO A 154 -11.60 -12.54 -4.62
C PRO A 154 -10.42 -11.58 -4.79
N LEU A 155 -10.68 -10.27 -4.87
CA LEU A 155 -9.63 -9.26 -4.99
C LEU A 155 -8.71 -9.26 -3.77
N LEU A 156 -9.27 -9.28 -2.56
CA LEU A 156 -8.52 -9.41 -1.31
C LEU A 156 -7.65 -10.67 -1.30
N LYS A 157 -8.20 -11.82 -1.72
CA LYS A 157 -7.49 -13.10 -1.76
C LYS A 157 -6.31 -13.06 -2.72
N GLN A 158 -6.46 -12.50 -3.91
CA GLN A 158 -5.34 -12.38 -4.85
C GLN A 158 -4.29 -11.39 -4.36
N MET A 159 -4.69 -10.26 -3.76
CA MET A 159 -3.74 -9.33 -3.15
C MET A 159 -2.98 -9.94 -1.97
N ASN A 160 -3.63 -10.77 -1.14
CA ASN A 160 -2.96 -11.55 -0.09
C ASN A 160 -1.87 -12.47 -0.68
N LYS A 161 -2.14 -13.12 -1.82
CA LYS A 161 -1.14 -13.94 -2.51
C LYS A 161 0.01 -13.11 -3.05
N THR A 162 -0.27 -11.94 -3.63
CA THR A 162 0.75 -11.01 -4.12
C THR A 162 1.71 -10.60 -3.00
N VAL A 163 1.20 -10.22 -1.83
CA VAL A 163 2.02 -9.89 -0.65
C VAL A 163 2.90 -11.07 -0.25
N GLY A 164 2.34 -12.27 -0.15
CA GLY A 164 3.11 -13.48 0.21
C GLY A 164 4.19 -13.85 -0.82
N LEU A 165 4.02 -13.49 -2.09
CA LEU A 165 5.08 -13.66 -3.10
C LEU A 165 6.18 -12.61 -2.93
N TYR A 166 5.84 -11.35 -2.67
CA TYR A 166 6.82 -10.31 -2.34
C TYR A 166 7.60 -10.62 -1.06
N GLU A 167 6.95 -11.15 -0.02
CA GLU A 167 7.64 -11.60 1.20
C GLU A 167 8.67 -12.68 0.90
N LYS A 168 8.35 -13.63 0.02
CA LYS A 168 9.28 -14.69 -0.39
C LYS A 168 10.42 -14.15 -1.26
N ASP A 169 10.13 -13.17 -2.11
CA ASP A 169 11.12 -12.54 -2.98
C ASP A 169 12.11 -11.70 -2.17
N ALA A 170 11.60 -10.89 -1.22
CA ALA A 170 12.42 -10.12 -0.28
C ALA A 170 13.39 -11.01 0.52
N LYS A 171 12.91 -12.16 1.03
CA LYS A 171 13.76 -13.13 1.74
C LYS A 171 14.89 -13.68 0.86
N LYS A 172 14.63 -13.92 -0.43
CA LYS A 172 15.65 -14.37 -1.39
C LYS A 172 16.64 -13.27 -1.75
N GLY A 173 16.16 -12.03 -1.83
CA GLY A 173 16.97 -10.83 -2.11
C GLY A 173 17.90 -10.41 -0.97
N GLY A 174 18.03 -11.21 0.09
CA GLY A 174 18.95 -10.93 1.19
C GLY A 174 18.37 -10.04 2.28
N LEU A 175 17.06 -9.75 2.29
CA LEU A 175 16.39 -9.14 3.44
C LEU A 175 16.44 -10.12 4.61
N LYS A 176 17.52 -10.03 5.41
CA LYS A 176 17.66 -10.72 6.69
C LYS A 176 16.80 -9.98 7.71
N SER A 177 15.49 -10.22 7.68
CA SER A 177 14.63 -9.76 8.76
C SER A 177 15.01 -10.51 10.04
N ALA A 178 15.05 -9.84 11.20
CA ALA A 178 15.01 -10.53 12.48
C ALA A 178 13.86 -11.58 12.45
N PRO A 179 14.04 -12.78 13.01
CA PRO A 179 12.96 -13.76 13.10
C PRO A 179 11.69 -13.09 13.63
N GLY A 180 10.55 -13.31 12.98
CA GLY A 180 9.26 -12.71 13.40
C GLY A 180 8.93 -11.33 12.81
N LEU A 181 9.91 -10.49 12.46
CA LEU A 181 9.67 -9.11 12.00
C LEU A 181 8.80 -9.00 10.74
N ALA A 182 9.02 -9.86 9.75
CA ALA A 182 8.19 -9.92 8.54
C ALA A 182 6.75 -10.38 8.85
N ALA A 183 6.59 -11.31 9.81
CA ALA A 183 5.28 -11.75 10.26
C ALA A 183 4.55 -10.63 11.03
N THR A 184 5.25 -9.93 11.93
CA THR A 184 4.75 -8.76 12.65
C THR A 184 4.32 -7.66 11.69
N LEU A 185 5.12 -7.30 10.69
CA LEU A 185 4.75 -6.30 9.68
C LEU A 185 3.51 -6.71 8.88
N ASN A 186 3.44 -7.97 8.45
CA ASN A 186 2.29 -8.46 7.70
C ASN A 186 1.02 -8.45 8.57
N LEU A 187 1.11 -8.89 9.82
CA LEU A 187 -0.02 -8.96 10.75
C LEU A 187 -0.47 -7.58 11.21
N ALA A 188 0.44 -6.68 11.57
CA ALA A 188 0.14 -5.26 11.79
C ALA A 188 -0.50 -4.64 10.53
N GLY A 189 0.06 -4.92 9.36
CA GLY A 189 -0.49 -4.49 8.07
C GLY A 189 -1.86 -5.08 7.74
N LYS A 190 -2.21 -6.25 8.30
CA LYS A 190 -3.55 -6.85 8.21
C LYS A 190 -4.55 -6.13 9.12
N GLN A 191 -4.14 -5.61 10.28
CA GLN A 191 -5.05 -4.89 11.18
C GLN A 191 -5.79 -3.75 10.48
N ARG A 192 -5.08 -2.88 9.74
CA ARG A 192 -5.71 -1.81 8.94
C ARG A 192 -6.69 -2.33 7.89
N MET A 193 -6.48 -3.54 7.36
CA MET A 193 -7.42 -4.16 6.42
C MET A 193 -8.64 -4.70 7.15
N LEU A 194 -8.43 -5.36 8.30
CA LEU A 194 -9.51 -5.93 9.11
C LEU A 194 -10.48 -4.84 9.61
N THR A 195 -9.99 -3.66 9.99
CA THR A 195 -10.88 -2.52 10.34
C THR A 195 -11.80 -2.13 9.19
N GLN A 196 -11.33 -2.19 7.95
CA GLN A 196 -12.16 -1.87 6.79
C GLN A 196 -13.07 -3.04 6.41
N LYS A 197 -12.58 -4.29 6.52
CA LYS A 197 -13.33 -5.50 6.22
C LYS A 197 -14.54 -5.65 7.16
N MET A 198 -14.33 -5.51 8.47
CA MET A 198 -15.41 -5.62 9.45
C MET A 198 -16.45 -4.51 9.28
N SER A 199 -16.02 -3.28 8.95
CA SER A 199 -16.98 -2.22 8.61
C SER A 199 -17.79 -2.55 7.37
N LYS A 200 -17.18 -3.07 6.30
CA LYS A 200 -17.90 -3.49 5.10
C LYS A 200 -18.92 -4.59 5.43
N GLU A 201 -18.55 -5.59 6.21
CA GLU A 201 -19.45 -6.68 6.62
C GLU A 201 -20.62 -6.17 7.47
N PHE A 202 -20.35 -5.33 8.47
CA PHE A 202 -21.39 -4.66 9.25
C PHE A 202 -22.36 -3.87 8.37
N LEU A 203 -21.86 -3.12 7.39
CA LEU A 203 -22.71 -2.33 6.49
C LEU A 203 -23.51 -3.23 5.52
N LEU A 204 -22.99 -4.39 5.14
CA LEU A 204 -23.74 -5.38 4.35
C LEU A 204 -24.88 -6.01 5.17
N VAL A 205 -24.65 -6.26 6.47
CA VAL A 205 -25.73 -6.64 7.41
C VAL A 205 -26.77 -5.52 7.51
N ALA A 206 -26.35 -4.27 7.66
CA ALA A 206 -27.25 -3.13 7.75
C ALA A 206 -28.10 -2.93 6.49
N TYR A 207 -27.53 -3.26 5.32
CA TYR A 207 -28.23 -3.23 4.04
C TYR A 207 -29.12 -4.46 3.79
N GLY A 208 -29.02 -5.51 4.63
CA GLY A 208 -29.76 -6.75 4.48
C GLY A 208 -29.25 -7.67 3.36
N HIS A 209 -28.00 -7.52 2.92
CA HIS A 209 -27.41 -8.37 1.87
C HIS A 209 -26.71 -9.57 2.50
N ASN A 210 -27.13 -10.79 2.14
CA ASN A 210 -26.57 -12.05 2.65
C ASN A 210 -26.31 -12.00 4.17
N LEU A 211 -27.39 -11.76 4.92
CA LEU A 211 -27.34 -11.35 6.33
C LEU A 211 -26.51 -12.33 7.19
N GLU A 212 -26.85 -13.62 7.18
CA GLU A 212 -26.16 -14.63 8.00
C GLU A 212 -24.67 -14.78 7.65
N ASP A 213 -24.33 -14.83 6.35
CA ASP A 213 -22.93 -14.91 5.90
C ASP A 213 -22.11 -13.70 6.36
N ASN A 214 -22.69 -12.50 6.30
CA ASN A 214 -22.00 -11.29 6.74
C ASN A 214 -21.93 -11.18 8.28
N LYS A 215 -22.90 -11.69 9.03
CA LYS A 215 -22.82 -11.80 10.50
C LYS A 215 -21.69 -12.73 10.93
N LEU A 216 -21.61 -13.91 10.32
CA LEU A 216 -20.51 -14.85 10.56
C LEU A 216 -19.16 -14.26 10.16
N GLY A 217 -19.07 -13.68 8.96
CA GLY A 217 -17.84 -13.04 8.48
C GLY A 217 -17.40 -11.87 9.36
N LEU A 218 -18.36 -11.09 9.90
CA LEU A 218 -18.09 -10.00 10.83
C LEU A 218 -17.50 -10.52 12.14
N LEU A 219 -18.13 -11.56 12.72
CA LEU A 219 -17.65 -12.25 13.92
C LEU A 219 -16.20 -12.72 13.75
N GLU A 220 -15.94 -13.48 12.68
CA GLU A 220 -14.59 -13.95 12.36
C GLU A 220 -13.57 -12.82 12.23
N THR A 221 -13.95 -11.73 11.56
CA THR A 221 -13.05 -10.61 11.28
C THR A 221 -12.69 -9.84 12.53
N TYR A 222 -13.66 -9.53 13.39
CA TYR A 222 -13.40 -8.75 14.59
C TYR A 222 -12.71 -9.60 15.66
N SER A 223 -13.02 -10.89 15.78
CA SER A 223 -12.29 -11.82 16.64
C SER A 223 -10.83 -11.97 16.21
N LEU A 224 -10.58 -12.06 14.90
CA LEU A 224 -9.20 -12.08 14.37
C LEU A 224 -8.50 -10.76 14.64
N PHE A 225 -9.15 -9.61 14.43
CA PHE A 225 -8.59 -8.30 14.74
C PHE A 225 -8.12 -8.24 16.19
N GLU A 226 -9.02 -8.54 17.13
CA GLU A 226 -8.74 -8.53 18.56
C GLU A 226 -7.58 -9.45 18.95
N ARG A 227 -7.61 -10.71 18.52
CA ARG A 227 -6.53 -11.66 18.81
C ARG A 227 -5.18 -11.16 18.29
N THR A 228 -5.15 -10.62 17.08
CA THR A 228 -3.89 -10.13 16.51
C THR A 228 -3.43 -8.83 17.19
N LEU A 229 -4.34 -7.95 17.61
CA LEU A 229 -3.98 -6.72 18.34
C LEU A 229 -3.34 -7.08 19.69
N THR A 230 -3.94 -8.01 20.43
CA THR A 230 -3.35 -8.57 21.66
C THR A 230 -2.01 -9.24 21.37
N GLY A 231 -1.93 -10.07 20.34
CA GLY A 231 -0.71 -10.77 19.96
C GLY A 231 0.42 -9.83 19.51
N LEU A 232 0.12 -8.66 18.93
CA LEU A 232 1.13 -7.64 18.62
C LEU A 232 1.73 -7.06 19.90
N ARG A 233 0.94 -6.88 20.96
CA ARG A 233 1.42 -6.38 22.24
C ARG A 233 2.18 -7.46 23.01
N ASP A 234 1.54 -8.60 23.23
CA ASP A 234 1.94 -9.61 24.21
C ASP A 234 2.64 -10.83 23.59
N GLY A 235 2.65 -10.94 22.26
CA GLY A 235 3.05 -12.14 21.53
C GLY A 235 1.89 -13.13 21.36
N ASP A 236 1.97 -13.96 20.33
CA ASP A 236 1.04 -15.07 20.09
C ASP A 236 1.80 -16.16 19.32
N ALA A 237 2.18 -17.24 20.00
CA ALA A 237 2.98 -18.31 19.42
C ALA A 237 2.26 -19.02 18.25
N ILE A 238 0.93 -19.14 18.30
CA ILE A 238 0.13 -19.77 17.25
C ILE A 238 0.13 -18.90 15.99
N LEU A 239 0.09 -17.57 16.15
CA LEU A 239 0.20 -16.61 15.04
C LEU A 239 1.65 -16.32 14.64
N GLY A 240 2.63 -16.85 15.38
CA GLY A 240 4.05 -16.55 15.18
C GLY A 240 4.42 -15.10 15.49
N LEU A 241 3.66 -14.44 16.37
CA LEU A 241 3.90 -13.07 16.81
C LEU A 241 4.84 -13.06 18.02
N GLN A 242 5.87 -12.21 17.93
CA GLN A 242 6.69 -11.84 19.07
C GLN A 242 6.08 -10.64 19.78
N ALA A 243 6.20 -10.62 21.10
CA ALA A 243 5.79 -9.47 21.90
C ALA A 243 6.56 -8.21 21.48
N THR A 244 5.86 -7.09 21.41
CA THR A 244 6.51 -5.81 21.09
C THR A 244 7.22 -5.30 22.33
N THR A 245 8.52 -5.01 22.19
CA THR A 245 9.34 -4.46 23.30
C THR A 245 9.62 -2.98 23.14
N GLN A 246 9.41 -2.42 21.95
CA GLN A 246 9.64 -1.00 21.67
C GLN A 246 8.55 -0.15 22.34
N GLN A 247 8.93 0.62 23.36
CA GLN A 247 7.97 1.35 24.20
C GLN A 247 7.11 2.34 23.40
N HIS A 248 7.67 3.01 22.41
CA HIS A 248 6.92 3.94 21.57
C HIS A 248 5.83 3.24 20.72
N ILE A 249 6.06 1.99 20.30
CA ILE A 249 5.06 1.17 19.60
C ILE A 249 4.00 0.70 20.59
N LEU A 250 4.37 0.25 21.79
CA LEU A 250 3.42 -0.15 22.84
C LEU A 250 2.45 0.98 23.20
N VAL A 251 2.95 2.22 23.34
CA VAL A 251 2.12 3.41 23.55
C VAL A 251 1.13 3.59 22.39
N GLN A 252 1.59 3.48 21.14
CA GLN A 252 0.73 3.62 19.97
C GLN A 252 -0.33 2.49 19.87
N LEU A 253 0.02 1.26 20.24
CA LEU A 253 -0.94 0.15 20.34
C LEU A 253 -1.98 0.40 21.45
N GLY A 254 -1.59 1.05 22.55
CA GLY A 254 -2.52 1.50 23.59
C GLY A 254 -3.60 2.44 23.04
N VAL A 255 -3.21 3.40 22.21
CA VAL A 255 -4.17 4.31 21.51
C VAL A 255 -5.09 3.51 20.57
N VAL A 256 -4.56 2.54 19.84
CA VAL A 256 -5.38 1.66 18.97
C VAL A 256 -6.37 0.85 19.81
N ASN A 257 -5.93 0.33 20.95
CA ASN A 257 -6.76 -0.46 21.86
C ASN A 257 -7.90 0.36 22.48
N GLU A 258 -7.66 1.62 22.85
CA GLU A 258 -8.73 2.52 23.34
C GLU A 258 -9.80 2.76 22.26
N LEU A 259 -9.38 3.03 21.02
CA LEU A 259 -10.31 3.20 19.89
C LEU A 259 -11.05 1.89 19.58
N TRP A 260 -10.36 0.74 19.67
CA TRP A 260 -10.98 -0.56 19.53
C TRP A 260 -12.05 -0.81 20.61
N GLY A 261 -11.81 -0.41 21.86
CA GLY A 261 -12.79 -0.52 22.94
C GLY A 261 -14.10 0.23 22.65
N LYS A 262 -14.04 1.35 21.92
CA LYS A 262 -15.22 2.11 21.47
C LYS A 262 -15.87 1.49 20.22
N PHE A 263 -15.06 0.92 19.33
CA PHE A 263 -15.52 0.37 18.06
C PHE A 263 -16.12 -1.04 18.18
N LYS A 264 -15.57 -1.89 19.07
CA LYS A 264 -15.97 -3.29 19.28
C LYS A 264 -17.46 -3.45 19.58
N PRO A 265 -18.08 -2.70 20.51
CA PRO A 265 -19.50 -2.87 20.82
C PRO A 265 -20.42 -2.66 19.62
N ILE A 266 -20.02 -1.82 18.65
CA ILE A 266 -20.79 -1.57 17.43
C ILE A 266 -20.73 -2.79 16.52
N VAL A 267 -19.53 -3.28 16.19
CA VAL A 267 -19.39 -4.45 15.30
C VAL A 267 -19.89 -5.75 15.95
N ALA A 268 -19.79 -5.87 17.28
CA ALA A 268 -20.32 -7.01 18.01
C ALA A 268 -21.85 -7.09 17.91
N TYR A 269 -22.54 -5.95 18.10
CA TYR A 269 -24.00 -5.87 17.91
C TYR A 269 -24.42 -6.42 16.54
N GLY A 270 -23.75 -5.97 15.46
CA GLY A 270 -24.05 -6.45 14.11
C GLY A 270 -23.80 -7.94 13.88
N ALA A 271 -23.05 -8.62 14.75
CA ALA A 271 -22.73 -10.04 14.64
C ALA A 271 -23.58 -10.95 15.56
N GLU A 272 -24.36 -10.38 16.48
CA GLU A 272 -25.21 -11.14 17.41
C GLU A 272 -26.26 -11.97 16.66
N TYR A 273 -26.50 -13.21 17.08
CA TYR A 273 -27.39 -14.14 16.38
C TYR A 273 -28.83 -13.61 16.23
N ASP A 274 -29.30 -12.84 17.20
CA ASP A 274 -30.64 -12.25 17.26
C ASP A 274 -30.74 -10.85 16.62
N THR A 275 -29.63 -10.25 16.18
CA THR A 275 -29.66 -9.00 15.42
C THR A 275 -30.31 -9.22 14.05
N THR A 276 -31.51 -8.69 13.88
CA THR A 276 -32.32 -8.78 12.65
C THR A 276 -32.24 -7.54 11.78
N SER A 277 -31.86 -6.40 12.36
CA SER A 277 -31.65 -5.13 11.65
C SER A 277 -30.61 -4.28 12.38
N ILE A 278 -29.93 -3.40 11.66
CA ILE A 278 -28.97 -2.46 12.24
C ILE A 278 -29.56 -1.05 12.22
N PRO A 279 -29.78 -0.42 13.38
CA PRO A 279 -30.26 0.95 13.47
C PRO A 279 -29.31 1.97 12.83
N LYS A 280 -29.87 3.06 12.30
CA LYS A 280 -29.09 4.09 11.59
C LYS A 280 -28.00 4.73 12.47
N ASP A 281 -28.27 4.97 13.74
CA ASP A 281 -27.30 5.53 14.70
C ASP A 281 -26.06 4.63 14.86
N LYS A 282 -26.23 3.30 14.79
CA LYS A 282 -25.10 2.36 14.81
C LYS A 282 -24.29 2.41 13.50
N VAL A 283 -24.95 2.61 12.36
CA VAL A 283 -24.28 2.82 11.07
C VAL A 283 -23.45 4.11 11.09
N ASP A 284 -24.04 5.20 11.60
CA ASP A 284 -23.36 6.50 11.71
C ASP A 284 -22.16 6.40 12.68
N ALA A 285 -22.34 5.78 13.84
CA ALA A 285 -21.26 5.57 14.83
C ALA A 285 -20.13 4.70 14.28
N LEU A 286 -20.44 3.67 13.49
CA LEU A 286 -19.42 2.88 12.79
C LEU A 286 -18.61 3.76 11.83
N ALA A 287 -19.27 4.60 11.04
CA ALA A 287 -18.61 5.47 10.07
C ALA A 287 -17.67 6.48 10.76
N GLU A 288 -18.11 7.07 11.86
CA GLU A 288 -17.35 8.04 12.66
C GLU A 288 -16.10 7.41 13.29
N LEU A 289 -16.24 6.25 13.95
CA LEU A 289 -15.15 5.62 14.70
C LEU A 289 -14.14 4.88 13.80
N ASN A 290 -14.52 4.48 12.59
CA ASN A 290 -13.64 3.71 11.72
C ASN A 290 -12.42 4.50 11.21
N LEU A 291 -12.58 5.79 10.88
CA LEU A 291 -11.48 6.60 10.34
C LEU A 291 -10.37 6.89 11.38
N PRO A 292 -10.69 7.28 12.62
CA PRO A 292 -9.69 7.36 13.69
C PRO A 292 -8.97 6.03 13.92
N LEU A 293 -9.69 4.92 14.02
CA LEU A 293 -9.09 3.59 14.24
C LEU A 293 -8.15 3.19 13.11
N LEU A 294 -8.56 3.38 11.85
CA LEU A 294 -7.71 3.17 10.68
C LEU A 294 -6.46 4.05 10.72
N THR A 295 -6.62 5.32 11.08
CA THR A 295 -5.53 6.30 11.12
C THR A 295 -4.47 5.91 12.15
N GLN A 296 -4.87 5.59 13.38
CA GLN A 296 -3.93 5.18 14.42
C GLN A 296 -3.30 3.82 14.13
N MET A 297 -4.05 2.88 13.53
CA MET A 297 -3.47 1.61 13.10
C MET A 297 -2.44 1.80 11.97
N ASN A 298 -2.69 2.72 11.02
CA ASN A 298 -1.69 3.06 10.00
C ASN A 298 -0.41 3.64 10.60
N LYS A 299 -0.51 4.45 11.67
CA LYS A 299 0.67 4.95 12.39
C LYS A 299 1.45 3.82 13.04
N ALA A 300 0.78 2.90 13.74
CA ALA A 300 1.42 1.72 14.34
C ALA A 300 2.17 0.88 13.28
N VAL A 301 1.56 0.63 12.12
CA VAL A 301 2.22 -0.07 10.99
C VAL A 301 3.46 0.69 10.50
N GLY A 302 3.38 2.02 10.41
CA GLY A 302 4.52 2.86 10.05
C GLY A 302 5.68 2.74 11.02
N MET A 303 5.40 2.70 12.33
CA MET A 303 6.42 2.52 13.37
C MET A 303 7.09 1.14 13.26
N TYR A 304 6.32 0.06 13.09
CA TYR A 304 6.91 -1.26 12.84
C TYR A 304 7.78 -1.28 11.58
N ALA A 305 7.34 -0.61 10.51
CA ALA A 305 8.11 -0.53 9.27
C ALA A 305 9.43 0.22 9.44
N GLN A 306 9.46 1.26 10.28
CA GLN A 306 10.69 2.00 10.60
C GLN A 306 11.65 1.16 11.43
N GLU A 307 11.16 0.49 12.48
CA GLU A 307 11.99 -0.43 13.28
C GLU A 307 12.53 -1.60 12.46
N ALA A 308 11.81 -2.02 11.42
CA ALA A 308 12.24 -3.11 10.55
C ALA A 308 13.41 -2.79 9.61
N ILE A 309 13.73 -1.51 9.41
CA ILE A 309 14.78 -1.04 8.50
C ILE A 309 16.05 -0.63 9.27
N LYS A 310 15.97 -0.52 10.61
CA LYS A 310 17.12 -0.30 11.49
C LYS A 310 17.96 -1.57 11.62
#